data_AF-C8VVH4-F1
#
_entry.id   AF-C8VVH4-F1
#
_cell.length_a   1.000
_cell.length_b   1.000
_cell.length_c   1.000
_cell.angle_alpha   90.00
_cell.angle_beta   90.00
_cell.angle_gamma   90.00
#
_symmetry.space_group_name_H-M   'P 1'
#
loop_
_entity.id
_entity.type
_entity.pdbx_description
1 polymer ?
#
loop_
_entity_poly.entity_id
_entity_poly.type
_entity_poly.pdbx_seq_one_letter_code
_entity_poly.pdbx_strand_id
1 'polypeptide(L)'
;MRASYKKYPEMLVNQLLDQLSDIARQSRAGWVKTRRVRYHQVKPFIHFLGSRFRLKDIRDIQPMHVQAYIKYRLENEKVSDKTVFTDISTIRFWHRQIPMRRYLIPINKLLLGELLLNGQEFRQKW
;
A
#
# COMPACT_ATOMS: atom_id res chain seq x y z
N MET A 1 19.06 -5.73 -27.50
CA MET A 1 18.76 -4.69 -26.48
C MET A 1 17.67 -5.15 -25.50
N ARG A 2 17.98 -5.95 -24.46
CA ARG A 2 16.97 -6.41 -23.47
C ARG A 2 17.38 -6.27 -21.99
N ALA A 3 18.59 -5.77 -21.70
CA ALA A 3 19.14 -5.72 -20.34
C ALA A 3 18.60 -4.56 -19.45
N SER A 4 17.98 -3.53 -20.04
CA SER A 4 17.57 -2.32 -19.28
C SER A 4 16.22 -2.44 -18.56
N TYR A 5 15.36 -3.40 -18.97
CA TYR A 5 13.98 -3.49 -18.46
C TYR A 5 13.85 -4.06 -17.04
N LYS A 6 14.76 -4.95 -16.58
CA LYS A 6 14.73 -5.45 -15.18
C LYS A 6 15.18 -4.41 -14.16
N LYS A 7 16.07 -3.49 -14.56
CA LYS A 7 16.61 -2.43 -13.69
C LYS A 7 15.59 -1.31 -13.44
N TYR A 8 14.65 -1.11 -14.36
CA TYR A 8 13.67 -0.02 -14.27
C TYR A 8 12.64 -0.19 -13.13
N PRO A 9 12.04 -1.37 -12.90
CA PRO A 9 11.22 -1.65 -11.71
C PRO A 9 11.97 -1.44 -10.39
N GLU A 10 13.21 -1.92 -10.28
CA GLU A 10 14.01 -1.75 -9.06
C GLU A 10 14.31 -0.28 -8.77
N MET A 11 14.65 0.50 -9.80
CA MET A 11 14.87 1.94 -9.65
C MET A 11 13.61 2.67 -9.15
N LEU A 12 12.44 2.36 -9.70
CA LEU A 12 11.18 2.95 -9.26
C LEU A 12 10.84 2.57 -7.82
N VAL A 13 11.05 1.32 -7.45
CA VAL A 13 10.87 0.84 -6.08
C VAL A 13 11.74 1.63 -5.11
N ASN A 14 13.04 1.79 -5.43
CA ASN A 14 13.95 2.55 -4.59
C ASN A 14 13.52 4.02 -4.45
N GLN A 15 13.12 4.66 -5.56
CA GLN A 15 12.60 6.04 -5.53
C GLN A 15 11.37 6.19 -4.63
N LEU A 16 10.42 5.26 -4.69
CA LEU A 16 9.25 5.30 -3.80
C LEU A 16 9.62 5.01 -2.34
N LEU A 17 10.59 4.13 -2.08
CA LEU A 17 11.08 3.85 -0.73
C LEU A 17 11.79 5.06 -0.12
N ASP A 18 12.54 5.82 -0.91
CA ASP A 18 13.19 7.05 -0.48
C ASP A 18 12.14 8.11 -0.11
N GLN A 19 11.13 8.30 -0.97
CA GLN A 19 9.97 9.17 -0.67
C GLN A 19 9.27 8.75 0.63
N LEU A 20 9.01 7.45 0.82
CA LEU A 20 8.42 6.94 2.05
C LEU A 20 9.31 7.19 3.28
N SER A 21 10.63 7.02 3.15
CA SER A 21 11.61 7.27 4.22
C SER A 21 11.56 8.72 4.68
N ASP A 22 11.44 9.66 3.75
CA ASP A 22 11.28 11.08 4.05
C ASP A 22 9.98 11.37 4.83
N ILE A 23 8.85 10.78 4.41
CA ILE A 23 7.59 10.85 5.15
C ILE A 23 7.75 10.27 6.56
N ALA A 24 8.42 9.13 6.70
CA ALA A 24 8.62 8.46 7.97
C ALA A 24 9.45 9.27 8.96
N ARG A 25 10.49 9.94 8.47
CA ARG A 25 11.39 10.81 9.25
C ARG A 25 10.69 12.08 9.73
N GLN A 26 9.88 12.70 8.87
CA GLN A 26 9.14 13.92 9.19
C GLN A 26 7.94 13.67 10.09
N SER A 27 7.37 12.47 10.04
CA SER A 27 6.22 12.09 10.85
C SER A 27 6.41 12.35 12.34
N ARG A 28 5.33 12.78 12.98
CA ARG A 28 5.14 12.85 14.44
C ARG A 28 3.90 12.06 14.89
N ALA A 29 3.32 11.24 14.00
CA ALA A 29 2.08 10.53 14.26
C ALA A 29 2.30 9.27 15.10
N GLY A 30 1.74 9.23 16.31
CA GLY A 30 1.80 8.07 17.20
C GLY A 30 3.20 7.72 17.71
N TRP A 31 3.30 6.57 18.36
CA TRP A 31 4.51 6.12 19.05
C TRP A 31 5.64 5.74 18.08
N VAL A 32 6.88 6.09 18.44
CA VAL A 32 8.08 5.82 17.63
C VAL A 32 8.24 4.33 17.30
N LYS A 33 8.04 3.44 18.28
CA LYS A 33 8.13 1.98 18.07
C LYS A 33 7.09 1.52 17.05
N THR A 34 5.84 1.97 17.19
CA THR A 34 4.76 1.65 16.25
C THR A 34 5.04 2.17 14.84
N ARG A 35 5.61 3.37 14.70
CA ARG A 35 6.03 3.89 13.39
C ARG A 35 7.11 3.03 12.74
N ARG A 36 8.15 2.61 13.46
CA ARG A 36 9.16 1.69 12.90
C ARG A 36 8.54 0.40 12.40
N VAL A 37 7.67 -0.24 13.19
CA VAL A 37 6.98 -1.48 12.78
C VAL A 37 6.14 -1.24 11.53
N ARG A 38 5.30 -0.20 11.51
CA ARG A 38 4.48 0.14 10.33
C ARG A 38 5.33 0.49 9.12
N TYR A 39 6.50 1.11 9.30
CA TYR A 39 7.41 1.42 8.20
C TYR A 39 7.90 0.13 7.54
N HIS A 40 8.32 -0.87 8.32
CA HIS A 40 8.70 -2.18 7.75
C HIS A 40 7.52 -2.87 7.06
N GLN A 41 6.34 -2.85 7.69
CA GLN A 41 5.14 -3.51 7.17
C GLN A 41 4.60 -2.89 5.86
N VAL A 42 4.82 -1.60 5.61
CA VAL A 42 4.32 -0.96 4.38
C VAL A 42 5.26 -1.15 3.18
N LYS A 43 6.53 -1.54 3.40
CA LYS A 43 7.50 -1.70 2.30
C LYS A 43 7.04 -2.66 1.21
N PRO A 44 6.48 -3.85 1.51
CA PRO A 44 5.99 -4.75 0.47
C PRO A 44 4.91 -4.13 -0.43
N PHE A 45 4.06 -3.25 0.11
CA PHE A 45 3.12 -2.47 -0.69
C PHE A 45 3.84 -1.50 -1.64
N ILE A 46 4.84 -0.76 -1.15
CA ILE A 46 5.63 0.14 -1.99
C ILE A 46 6.39 -0.62 -3.10
N HIS A 47 6.97 -1.77 -2.77
CA HIS A 47 7.57 -2.67 -3.76
C HIS A 47 6.57 -3.09 -4.84
N PHE A 48 5.36 -3.44 -4.43
CA PHE A 48 4.27 -3.81 -5.35
C PHE A 48 3.88 -2.65 -6.28
N LEU A 49 3.79 -1.42 -5.76
CA LEU A 49 3.49 -0.23 -6.56
C LEU A 49 4.56 0.05 -7.61
N GLY A 50 5.83 0.06 -7.22
CA GLY A 50 6.94 0.31 -8.15
C GLY A 50 7.07 -0.79 -9.19
N SER A 51 6.83 -2.04 -8.80
CA SER A 51 7.02 -3.20 -9.69
C SER A 51 5.86 -3.42 -10.66
N ARG A 52 4.60 -3.29 -10.21
CA ARG A 52 3.41 -3.61 -11.02
C ARG A 52 2.74 -2.40 -11.65
N PHE A 53 2.69 -1.29 -10.92
CA PHE A 53 2.06 -0.07 -11.38
C PHE A 53 3.06 0.93 -11.95
N ARG A 54 4.36 0.68 -11.78
CA ARG A 54 5.45 1.60 -12.16
C ARG A 54 5.20 3.01 -11.61
N LEU A 55 4.61 3.08 -10.41
CA LEU A 55 4.29 4.33 -9.75
C LEU A 55 5.60 5.08 -9.45
N LYS A 56 5.61 6.38 -9.72
CA LYS A 56 6.80 7.24 -9.54
C LYS A 56 6.71 8.15 -8.32
N ASP A 57 5.48 8.42 -7.88
CA ASP A 57 5.20 9.39 -6.84
C ASP A 57 4.19 8.82 -5.84
N ILE A 58 4.57 8.80 -4.57
CA ILE A 58 3.74 8.29 -3.49
C ILE A 58 2.44 9.11 -3.30
N ARG A 59 2.39 10.35 -3.78
CA ARG A 59 1.18 11.21 -3.79
C ARG A 59 0.10 10.71 -4.74
N ASP A 60 0.47 9.88 -5.71
CA ASP A 60 -0.42 9.30 -6.72
C ASP A 60 -0.98 7.94 -6.28
N ILE A 61 -0.80 7.54 -5.02
CA ILE A 61 -1.45 6.35 -4.47
C ILE A 61 -2.97 6.53 -4.51
N GLN A 62 -3.65 5.60 -5.20
CA GLN A 62 -5.09 5.58 -5.38
C GLN A 62 -5.73 4.37 -4.67
N PRO A 63 -7.04 4.40 -4.40
CA PRO A 63 -7.78 3.25 -3.86
C PRO A 63 -7.59 1.96 -4.67
N MET A 64 -7.54 2.06 -6.00
CA MET A 64 -7.34 0.89 -6.88
C MET A 64 -6.02 0.17 -6.62
N HIS A 65 -4.96 0.90 -6.24
CA HIS A 65 -3.67 0.29 -5.95
C HIS A 65 -3.73 -0.57 -4.68
N VAL A 66 -4.47 -0.07 -3.68
CA VAL A 66 -4.67 -0.78 -2.41
C VAL A 66 -5.54 -2.01 -2.63
N GLN A 67 -6.61 -1.90 -3.42
CA GLN A 67 -7.45 -3.03 -3.83
C GLN A 67 -6.65 -4.12 -4.56
N ALA A 68 -5.87 -3.72 -5.57
CA ALA A 68 -5.02 -4.64 -6.33
C ALA A 68 -3.97 -5.31 -5.43
N TYR A 69 -3.42 -4.58 -4.46
CA TYR A 69 -2.48 -5.14 -3.49
C TYR A 69 -3.15 -6.16 -2.59
N ILE A 70 -4.33 -5.85 -2.03
CA ILE A 70 -5.07 -6.79 -1.18
C ILE A 70 -5.40 -8.07 -1.96
N LYS A 71 -5.88 -7.95 -3.20
CA LYS A 71 -6.15 -9.08 -4.08
C LYS A 71 -4.91 -9.94 -4.27
N TYR A 72 -3.78 -9.31 -4.58
CA TYR A 72 -2.49 -10.01 -4.70
C TYR A 72 -2.07 -10.73 -3.42
N ARG A 73 -2.22 -10.08 -2.26
CA ARG A 73 -1.89 -10.66 -0.95
C ARG A 73 -2.73 -11.92 -0.67
N LEU A 74 -4.03 -11.89 -0.99
CA LEU A 74 -4.94 -13.02 -0.80
C LEU A 74 -4.69 -14.15 -1.80
N GLU A 75 -4.63 -13.84 -3.09
CA GLU A 75 -4.63 -14.85 -4.15
C GLU A 75 -3.24 -15.47 -4.38
N ASN A 76 -2.19 -14.63 -4.34
CA ASN A 76 -0.85 -15.08 -4.67
C ASN A 76 -0.02 -15.43 -3.44
N GLU A 77 -0.13 -14.65 -2.36
CA GLU A 77 0.63 -14.90 -1.13
C GLU A 77 -0.13 -15.69 -0.07
N LYS A 78 -1.45 -15.91 -0.27
CA LYS A 78 -2.32 -16.67 0.64
C LYS A 78 -2.24 -16.20 2.09
N VAL A 79 -2.02 -14.90 2.31
CA VAL A 79 -1.98 -14.34 3.66
C VAL A 79 -3.37 -14.29 4.28
N SER A 80 -3.44 -14.45 5.59
CA SER A 80 -4.70 -14.40 6.32
C SER A 80 -5.34 -13.01 6.31
N ASP A 81 -6.66 -12.98 6.43
CA ASP A 81 -7.47 -11.76 6.53
C ASP A 81 -7.01 -10.81 7.62
N LYS A 82 -6.61 -11.33 8.79
CA LYS A 82 -6.04 -10.53 9.89
C LYS A 82 -4.80 -9.77 9.43
N THR A 83 -3.96 -10.41 8.62
CA THR A 83 -2.76 -9.79 8.05
C THR A 83 -3.16 -8.71 7.04
N VAL A 84 -4.11 -9.00 6.15
CA VAL A 84 -4.65 -8.02 5.19
C VAL A 84 -5.23 -6.78 5.89
N PHE A 85 -6.00 -6.95 6.97
CA PHE A 85 -6.50 -5.80 7.75
C PHE A 85 -5.35 -4.99 8.37
N THR A 86 -4.28 -5.65 8.80
CA THR A 86 -3.07 -4.99 9.29
C THR A 86 -2.40 -4.20 8.16
N ASP A 87 -2.29 -4.77 6.97
CA ASP A 87 -1.75 -4.09 5.79
C ASP A 87 -2.57 -2.84 5.45
N ILE A 88 -3.90 -2.96 5.36
CA ILE A 88 -4.81 -1.84 5.10
C ILE A 88 -4.62 -0.73 6.14
N SER A 89 -4.59 -1.08 7.42
CA SER A 89 -4.37 -0.13 8.52
C SER A 89 -3.04 0.59 8.38
N THR A 90 -1.98 -0.15 8.08
CA THR A 90 -0.63 0.39 7.91
C THR A 90 -0.50 1.27 6.67
N ILE A 91 -1.10 0.87 5.54
CA ILE A 91 -1.13 1.67 4.31
C ILE A 91 -1.88 2.97 4.55
N ARG A 92 -3.07 2.94 5.16
CA ARG A 92 -3.82 4.16 5.49
C ARG A 92 -3.05 5.07 6.44
N PHE A 93 -2.39 4.50 7.45
CA PHE A 93 -1.58 5.24 8.39
C PHE A 93 -0.50 6.05 7.68
N TRP A 94 0.29 5.43 6.81
CA TRP A 94 1.33 6.14 6.05
C TRP A 94 0.78 7.10 5.02
N HIS A 95 -0.28 6.71 4.32
CA HIS A 95 -0.91 7.54 3.32
C HIS A 95 -1.45 8.87 3.90
N ARG A 96 -2.00 8.86 5.13
CA ARG A 96 -2.46 10.08 5.80
C ARG A 96 -1.33 11.08 6.06
N GLN A 97 -0.09 10.62 6.14
CA GLN A 97 1.09 11.44 6.43
C GLN A 97 1.71 12.04 5.16
N ILE A 98 1.28 11.61 3.98
CA ILE A 98 1.74 12.15 2.70
C ILE A 98 1.13 13.55 2.50
N PRO A 99 1.95 14.61 2.39
CA PRO A 99 1.47 15.95 2.10
C PRO A 99 0.98 16.04 0.65
N MET A 100 -0.07 16.82 0.42
CA MET A 100 -0.62 17.07 -0.93
C MET A 100 -0.94 15.80 -1.72
N ARG A 101 -1.34 14.72 -1.04
CA ARG A 101 -1.82 13.49 -1.67
C ARG A 101 -3.02 13.80 -2.56
N ARG A 102 -3.04 13.23 -3.78
CA ARG A 102 -4.09 13.52 -4.77
C ARG A 102 -5.40 12.78 -4.50
N TYR A 103 -5.33 11.67 -3.76
CA TYR A 103 -6.47 10.81 -3.50
C TYR A 103 -6.63 10.53 -2.01
N LEU A 104 -7.80 10.07 -1.62
CA LEU A 104 -8.09 9.56 -0.28
C LEU A 104 -8.26 8.04 -0.35
N ILE A 105 -7.76 7.33 0.66
CA ILE A 105 -8.04 5.90 0.80
C ILE A 105 -9.32 5.78 1.64
N PRO A 106 -10.42 5.26 1.07
CA PRO A 106 -11.70 5.21 1.76
C PRO A 106 -11.71 4.12 2.85
N ILE A 107 -12.78 4.07 3.64
CA ILE A 107 -13.01 3.05 4.69
C ILE A 107 -13.16 1.64 4.10
N ASN A 108 -13.07 0.59 4.95
CA ASN A 108 -13.06 -0.81 4.51
C ASN A 108 -14.25 -1.17 3.61
N LYS A 109 -15.47 -0.72 3.95
CA LYS A 109 -16.68 -1.01 3.16
C LYS A 109 -16.57 -0.55 1.71
N LEU A 110 -16.05 0.65 1.50
CA LEU A 110 -15.85 1.22 0.16
C LEU A 110 -14.60 0.68 -0.52
N LEU A 111 -13.54 0.43 0.26
CA LEU A 111 -12.27 -0.05 -0.26
C LEU A 111 -12.36 -1.49 -0.75
N LEU A 112 -13.03 -2.35 -0.01
CA LEU A 112 -13.10 -3.77 -0.32
C LEU A 112 -14.19 -4.07 -1.33
N GLY A 113 -15.33 -3.34 -1.33
CA GLY A 113 -16.41 -3.63 -2.28
C GLY A 113 -16.77 -5.12 -2.27
N GLU A 114 -16.77 -5.78 -3.42
CA GLU A 114 -17.07 -7.21 -3.51
C GLU A 114 -15.88 -8.14 -3.20
N LEU A 115 -14.72 -7.62 -2.80
CA LEU A 115 -13.57 -8.47 -2.48
C LEU A 115 -13.95 -9.46 -1.37
N LEU A 116 -13.78 -10.76 -1.65
CA LEU A 116 -14.06 -11.83 -0.71
C LEU A 116 -12.99 -11.84 0.39
N LEU A 117 -13.43 -11.61 1.63
CA LEU A 117 -12.63 -11.80 2.85
C LEU A 117 -13.35 -12.85 3.71
N ASN A 118 -12.66 -13.91 4.14
CA ASN A 118 -13.22 -15.06 4.86
C ASN A 118 -14.41 -15.75 4.17
N GLY A 119 -14.47 -15.75 2.83
CA GLY A 119 -15.58 -16.35 2.08
C GLY A 119 -16.91 -15.59 2.17
N GLN A 120 -16.90 -14.35 2.67
CA GLN A 120 -18.06 -13.46 2.71
C GLN A 120 -17.81 -12.26 1.78
N GLU A 121 -18.74 -11.96 0.88
CA GLU A 121 -18.73 -10.71 0.10
C GLU A 121 -18.99 -9.52 1.03
N PHE A 122 -18.20 -8.46 0.91
CA PHE A 122 -18.49 -7.19 1.59
C PHE A 122 -19.63 -6.45 0.85
N ARG A 123 -20.85 -7.02 0.83
CA ARG A 123 -21.98 -6.43 0.10
C ARG A 123 -22.28 -5.02 0.61
N GLN A 124 -22.23 -4.04 -0.29
CA GLN A 124 -22.97 -2.80 -0.09
C GLN A 124 -24.45 -3.10 -0.22
N LYS A 125 -25.15 -3.24 0.91
CA LYS A 125 -26.60 -2.97 0.92
C LYS A 125 -26.77 -1.45 0.96
N TRP A 126 -27.45 -0.94 -0.05
CA TRP A 126 -28.01 0.42 -0.13
C TRP A 126 -29.08 0.60 0.93
#